data_AF-A0A9E2ZAZ4-F1
#
_entry.id   AF-A0A9E2ZAZ4-F1
#
_cell.length_a   1.000
_cell.length_b   1.000
_cell.length_c   1.000
_cell.angle_alpha   90.00
_cell.angle_beta   90.00
_cell.angle_gamma   90.00
#
_symmetry.space_group_name_H-M   'P 1'
#
loop_
_entity.id
_entity.type
_entity.pdbx_description
1 polymer ?
#
loop_
_entity_poly.entity_id
_entity_poly.type
_entity_poly.pdbx_seq_one_letter_code
_entity_poly.pdbx_strand_id
1 'polypeptide(L)'
;VLWRPAFALAGLGVEWLSGSVHVLAWALAGIGLAGMAAVWVQARRGLCRVELTADFLMQGRERLPVARIREVDDVGLPIGARVLGGGWLPPKGAVGVPVRLDDGSVVLAWAKDDDALRAALRALLT
;
A
#
# COMPACT_ATOMS: atom_id res chain seq x y z
N VAL A 1 7.58 17.20 0.61
CA VAL A 1 7.84 16.93 -0.83
C VAL A 1 8.97 17.83 -1.38
N LEU A 2 9.12 19.06 -0.89
CA LEU A 2 10.17 20.02 -1.28
C LEU A 2 11.62 19.66 -0.89
N TRP A 3 11.83 18.70 0.01
CA TRP A 3 13.19 18.35 0.46
C TRP A 3 14.05 17.71 -0.62
N ARG A 4 13.45 16.96 -1.54
CA ARG A 4 14.16 16.27 -2.63
C ARG A 4 14.79 17.23 -3.64
N PRO A 5 14.07 18.24 -4.18
CA PRO A 5 14.70 19.24 -5.04
C PRO A 5 15.66 20.15 -4.25
N ALA A 6 15.37 20.46 -2.98
CA ALA A 6 16.26 21.27 -2.15
C ALA A 6 17.62 20.60 -1.89
N PHE A 7 17.64 19.28 -1.67
CA PHE A 7 18.88 18.53 -1.47
C PHE A 7 19.74 18.45 -2.74
N ALA A 8 19.09 18.31 -3.90
CA ALA A 8 19.77 18.35 -5.19
C ALA A 8 20.37 19.74 -5.47
N LEU A 9 19.63 20.82 -5.18
CA LEU A 9 20.12 22.19 -5.31
C LEU A 9 21.26 22.51 -4.33
N ALA A 10 21.17 22.01 -3.09
CA ALA A 10 22.22 22.19 -2.08
C ALA A 10 23.53 21.49 -2.48
N GLY A 11 23.44 20.26 -3.01
CA GLY A 11 24.61 19.54 -3.54
C GLY A 11 25.30 20.27 -4.69
N LEU A 12 24.49 20.81 -5.61
CA LEU A 12 24.96 21.58 -6.76
C LEU A 12 25.61 22.91 -6.34
N GLY A 13 25.08 23.55 -5.30
CA GLY A 13 25.66 24.77 -4.70
C GLY A 13 27.00 24.51 -4.00
N VAL A 14 27.14 23.40 -3.26
CA VAL A 14 28.40 23.03 -2.60
C VAL A 14 29.49 22.75 -3.62
N GLU A 15 29.15 22.09 -4.73
CA GLU A 15 30.12 21.77 -5.77
C GLU A 15 30.55 22.98 -6.60
N TRP A 16 29.65 23.96 -6.78
CA TRP A 16 29.98 25.24 -7.42
C TRP A 16 31.06 26.02 -6.66
N LEU A 17 31.15 25.86 -5.33
CA LEU A 17 32.21 26.45 -4.51
C LEU A 17 33.56 25.70 -4.60
N SER A 18 33.60 24.45 -5.09
CA SER A 18 34.83 23.62 -5.17
C SER A 18 35.56 23.67 -6.53
N GLY A 19 35.03 24.36 -7.53
CA GLY A 19 35.75 24.72 -8.77
C GLY A 19 35.80 23.66 -9.89
N SER A 20 35.48 22.39 -9.61
CA SER A 20 35.30 21.34 -10.63
C SER A 20 33.96 20.65 -10.45
N VAL A 21 33.02 20.87 -11.39
CA VAL A 21 31.67 20.28 -11.34
C VAL A 21 31.72 18.87 -11.93
N HIS A 22 31.61 17.84 -11.08
CA HIS A 22 31.55 16.45 -11.51
C HIS A 22 30.12 16.08 -11.91
N VAL A 23 29.62 16.72 -12.98
CA VAL A 23 28.25 16.54 -13.51
C VAL A 23 27.89 15.06 -13.67
N LEU A 24 28.85 14.23 -14.11
CA LEU A 24 28.66 12.80 -14.28
C LEU A 24 28.40 12.06 -12.96
N ALA A 25 29.09 12.42 -11.87
CA ALA A 25 28.90 11.81 -10.55
C ALA A 25 27.51 12.12 -9.99
N TRP A 26 27.04 13.36 -10.11
CA TRP A 26 25.68 13.75 -9.72
C TRP A 26 24.60 13.14 -10.60
N ALA A 27 24.84 13.03 -11.91
CA ALA A 27 23.92 12.34 -12.81
C ALA A 27 23.77 10.86 -12.41
N LEU A 28 24.88 10.15 -12.14
CA LEU A 28 24.86 8.77 -11.69
C LEU A 28 24.19 8.61 -10.32
N ALA A 29 24.46 9.51 -9.37
CA ALA A 29 23.78 9.53 -8.07
C ALA A 29 22.27 9.77 -8.21
N GLY A 30 21.87 10.71 -9.06
CA GLY A 30 20.47 11.00 -9.37
C GLY A 30 19.75 9.80 -9.99
N ILE A 31 20.39 9.14 -10.96
CA ILE A 31 19.88 7.91 -11.59
C ILE A 31 19.75 6.78 -10.57
N GLY A 32 20.77 6.57 -9.72
CA GLY A 32 20.73 5.54 -8.68
C GLY A 32 19.59 5.74 -7.69
N LEU A 33 19.42 6.97 -7.19
CA LEU A 33 18.32 7.33 -6.29
C LEU A 33 16.95 7.22 -6.97
N ALA A 34 16.85 7.65 -8.23
CA ALA A 34 15.62 7.52 -9.01
C ALA A 34 15.26 6.05 -9.26
N GLY A 35 16.24 5.21 -9.59
CA GLY A 35 16.06 3.77 -9.77
C GLY A 35 15.58 3.08 -8.50
N MET A 36 16.22 3.37 -7.36
CA MET A 36 15.80 2.83 -6.07
C MET A 36 14.38 3.29 -5.68
N ALA A 37 14.06 4.56 -5.91
CA ALA A 37 12.71 5.08 -5.69
C ALA A 37 11.68 4.42 -6.62
N ALA A 38 12.03 4.16 -7.89
CA ALA A 38 11.15 3.48 -8.84
C ALA A 38 10.86 2.05 -8.41
N VAL A 39 11.89 1.27 -8.01
CA VAL A 39 11.72 -0.08 -7.46
C VAL A 39 10.80 -0.06 -6.23
N TRP A 40 11.01 0.89 -5.32
CA TRP A 40 10.18 1.03 -4.12
C TRP A 40 8.72 1.35 -4.45
N VAL A 41 8.48 2.29 -5.37
CA VAL A 41 7.12 2.66 -5.80
C VAL A 41 6.42 1.48 -6.48
N GLN A 42 7.13 0.73 -7.33
CA GLN A 42 6.55 -0.44 -8.01
C GLN A 42 6.21 -1.54 -7.00
N ALA A 43 7.09 -1.82 -6.04
CA ALA A 43 6.80 -2.76 -4.96
C ALA A 43 5.55 -2.33 -4.16
N ARG A 44 5.47 -1.04 -3.77
CA ARG A 44 4.32 -0.49 -3.05
C ARG A 44 3.03 -0.57 -3.86
N ARG A 45 3.06 -0.30 -5.17
CA ARG A 45 1.87 -0.40 -6.03
C ARG A 45 1.32 -1.82 -6.11
N GLY A 46 2.18 -2.83 -6.12
CA GLY A 46 1.76 -4.23 -6.09
C GLY A 46 1.22 -4.65 -4.72
N LEU A 47 1.92 -4.28 -3.64
CA LEU A 47 1.55 -4.70 -2.28
C LEU A 47 0.35 -3.92 -1.72
N CYS A 48 0.14 -2.68 -2.15
CA CYS A 48 -0.98 -1.82 -1.72
C CYS A 48 -2.18 -1.83 -2.68
N ARG A 49 -2.27 -2.80 -3.61
CA ARG A 49 -3.42 -2.91 -4.50
C ARG A 49 -4.66 -3.39 -3.73
N VAL A 50 -5.77 -2.70 -3.88
CA VAL A 50 -7.09 -3.15 -3.42
C VAL A 50 -8.03 -3.08 -4.61
N GLU A 51 -8.67 -4.19 -4.92
CA GLU A 51 -9.60 -4.28 -6.05
C GLU A 51 -10.75 -5.20 -5.63
N LEU A 52 -11.97 -4.68 -5.67
CA LEU A 52 -13.18 -5.43 -5.36
C LEU A 52 -13.95 -5.64 -6.66
N THR A 53 -14.19 -6.90 -6.99
CA THR A 53 -15.06 -7.34 -8.09
C THR A 53 -16.23 -8.10 -7.49
N ALA A 54 -17.26 -8.40 -8.29
CA ALA A 54 -18.39 -9.23 -7.87
C ALA A 54 -17.96 -10.62 -7.35
N ASP A 55 -16.89 -11.19 -7.92
CA ASP A 55 -16.45 -12.55 -7.60
C ASP A 55 -15.34 -12.62 -6.53
N PHE A 56 -14.48 -11.60 -6.45
CA PHE A 56 -13.31 -11.61 -5.56
C PHE A 56 -12.92 -10.22 -5.04
N LEU A 57 -12.42 -10.20 -3.81
CA LEU A 57 -11.68 -9.11 -3.19
C LEU A 57 -10.18 -9.42 -3.31
N MET A 58 -9.45 -8.59 -4.04
CA MET A 58 -8.00 -8.61 -4.13
C MET A 58 -7.40 -7.62 -3.14
N GLN A 59 -6.47 -8.10 -2.29
CA GLN A 59 -5.69 -7.28 -1.38
C GLN A 59 -4.21 -7.62 -1.46
N GLY A 60 -3.43 -6.64 -1.92
CA GLY A 60 -2.03 -6.81 -2.30
C GLY A 60 -1.88 -7.89 -3.38
N ARG A 61 -1.36 -9.05 -2.97
CA ARG A 61 -1.18 -10.23 -3.84
C ARG A 61 -2.15 -11.37 -3.54
N GLU A 62 -3.04 -11.18 -2.58
CA GLU A 62 -3.98 -12.20 -2.12
C GLU A 62 -5.37 -11.98 -2.72
N ARG A 63 -6.00 -13.07 -3.19
CA ARG A 63 -7.37 -13.07 -3.72
C ARG A 63 -8.28 -13.79 -2.73
N LEU A 64 -9.31 -13.12 -2.26
CA LEU A 64 -10.36 -13.68 -1.42
C LEU A 64 -11.67 -13.73 -2.21
N PRO A 65 -12.28 -14.90 -2.45
CA PRO A 65 -13.58 -14.99 -3.11
C PRO A 65 -14.68 -14.31 -2.29
N VAL A 66 -15.53 -13.51 -2.93
CA VAL A 66 -16.64 -12.81 -2.24
C VAL A 66 -17.64 -13.80 -1.67
N ALA A 67 -17.85 -14.94 -2.33
CA ALA A 67 -18.71 -16.01 -1.83
C ALA A 67 -18.29 -16.60 -0.48
N ARG A 68 -17.02 -16.43 -0.07
CA ARG A 68 -16.56 -16.84 1.26
C ARG A 68 -16.81 -15.80 2.35
N ILE A 69 -17.16 -14.58 1.97
CA ILE A 69 -17.39 -13.50 2.92
C ILE A 69 -18.81 -13.66 3.44
N ARG A 70 -18.95 -13.89 4.75
CA ARG A 70 -20.25 -14.07 5.40
C ARG A 70 -20.76 -12.78 6.03
N GLU A 71 -19.86 -12.03 6.67
CA GLU A 71 -20.25 -10.86 7.45
C GLU A 71 -19.11 -9.84 7.50
N VAL A 72 -19.47 -8.55 7.45
CA VAL A 72 -18.52 -7.43 7.37
C VAL A 72 -18.76 -6.40 8.48
N ASP A 73 -19.99 -6.31 8.97
CA ASP A 73 -20.36 -5.43 10.08
C ASP A 73 -20.33 -6.21 11.41
N ASP A 74 -19.98 -5.50 12.49
CA ASP A 74 -19.98 -6.01 13.87
C ASP A 74 -19.18 -7.32 14.13
N VAL A 75 -18.19 -7.61 13.29
CA VAL A 75 -17.33 -8.80 13.41
C VAL A 75 -16.42 -8.75 14.67
N GLY A 76 -16.35 -7.60 15.35
CA GLY A 76 -15.38 -7.30 16.39
C GLY A 76 -13.97 -7.16 15.81
N LEU A 77 -13.03 -6.61 16.59
CA LEU A 77 -11.60 -6.57 16.23
C LEU A 77 -10.88 -7.73 16.92
N PRO A 78 -10.85 -8.94 16.34
CA PRO A 78 -10.09 -10.03 16.92
C PRO A 78 -8.60 -9.67 16.96
N ILE A 79 -8.04 -9.71 18.16
CA ILE A 79 -6.62 -9.51 18.40
C ILE A 79 -5.87 -10.64 17.68
N GLY A 80 -5.05 -10.29 16.70
CA GLY A 80 -4.26 -11.25 15.92
C GLY A 80 -4.94 -11.81 14.67
N ALA A 81 -6.05 -11.23 14.20
CA ALA A 81 -6.59 -11.61 12.90
C ALA A 81 -5.58 -11.44 11.78
N ARG A 82 -5.55 -12.42 10.87
CA ARG A 82 -4.63 -12.43 9.73
C ARG A 82 -4.98 -11.28 8.79
N VAL A 83 -4.02 -10.38 8.56
CA VAL A 83 -4.19 -9.31 7.58
C VAL A 83 -4.07 -9.88 6.17
N LEU A 84 -5.07 -9.63 5.35
CA LEU A 84 -5.08 -10.05 3.95
C LEU A 84 -3.95 -9.36 3.17
N GLY A 85 -3.33 -10.08 2.25
CA GLY A 85 -2.17 -9.61 1.49
C GLY A 85 -0.82 -9.95 2.14
N GLY A 86 -0.81 -10.77 3.19
CA GLY A 86 0.40 -11.39 3.77
C GLY A 86 1.18 -10.51 4.75
N GLY A 87 0.66 -9.35 5.12
CA GLY A 87 1.24 -8.48 6.15
C GLY A 87 0.82 -8.86 7.57
N TRP A 88 1.53 -8.31 8.56
CA TRP A 88 1.10 -8.35 9.97
C TRP A 88 0.21 -7.17 10.33
N LEU A 89 0.33 -6.07 9.58
CA LEU A 89 -0.36 -4.81 9.80
C LEU A 89 -0.88 -4.29 8.46
N PRO A 90 -2.01 -3.55 8.45
CA PRO A 90 -2.46 -2.83 7.28
C PRO A 90 -1.37 -1.88 6.74
N PRO A 91 -1.31 -1.65 5.42
CA PRO A 91 -0.39 -0.68 4.85
C PRO A 91 -0.58 0.71 5.47
N LYS A 92 0.51 1.48 5.57
CA LYS A 92 0.47 2.85 6.12
C LYS A 92 -0.60 3.69 5.40
N GLY A 93 -1.56 4.19 6.18
CA GLY A 93 -2.67 5.02 5.68
C GLY A 93 -3.91 4.25 5.22
N ALA A 94 -3.92 2.92 5.34
CA ALA A 94 -5.11 2.09 5.21
C ALA A 94 -5.65 1.72 6.59
N VAL A 95 -6.96 1.55 6.68
CA VAL A 95 -7.69 1.12 7.87
C VAL A 95 -8.08 -0.36 7.70
N GLY A 96 -7.97 -1.11 8.80
CA GLY A 96 -8.36 -2.53 8.83
C GLY A 96 -9.87 -2.69 9.00
N VAL A 97 -10.47 -3.51 8.15
CA VAL A 97 -11.88 -3.91 8.16
C VAL A 97 -11.94 -5.40 8.51
N PRO A 98 -12.39 -5.78 9.71
CA PRO A 98 -12.57 -7.18 10.06
C PRO A 98 -13.71 -7.79 9.23
N VAL A 99 -13.45 -8.94 8.63
CA VAL A 99 -14.38 -9.68 7.78
C VAL A 99 -14.45 -11.12 8.28
N ARG A 100 -15.67 -11.60 8.52
CA ARG A 100 -15.93 -12.99 8.90
C ARG A 100 -16.16 -13.81 7.64
N LEU A 101 -15.46 -14.93 7.54
CA LEU A 101 -15.59 -15.88 6.45
C LEU A 101 -16.68 -16.93 6.76
N ASP A 102 -17.07 -17.66 5.73
CA ASP A 102 -18.02 -18.78 5.76
C ASP A 102 -17.57 -19.92 6.67
N ASP A 103 -16.26 -20.16 6.75
CA ASP A 103 -15.61 -21.11 7.67
C ASP A 103 -15.59 -20.63 9.14
N GLY A 104 -16.11 -19.43 9.42
CA GLY A 104 -16.18 -18.83 10.75
C GLY A 104 -14.88 -18.12 11.17
N SER A 105 -13.82 -18.18 10.36
CA SER A 105 -12.58 -17.44 10.62
C SER A 105 -12.77 -15.94 10.40
N VAL A 106 -11.97 -15.12 11.09
CA VAL A 106 -11.96 -13.66 10.89
C VAL A 106 -10.63 -13.25 10.31
N VAL A 107 -10.70 -12.55 9.18
CA VAL A 107 -9.55 -11.96 8.49
C VAL A 107 -9.67 -10.45 8.51
N LEU A 108 -8.52 -9.76 8.51
CA LEU A 108 -8.47 -8.31 8.47
C LEU A 108 -8.25 -7.86 7.03
N ALA A 109 -9.34 -7.47 6.38
CA ALA A 109 -9.28 -6.73 5.14
C ALA A 109 -8.75 -5.31 5.39
N TRP A 110 -8.31 -4.60 4.37
CA TRP A 110 -7.92 -3.19 4.51
C TRP A 110 -8.23 -2.38 3.26
N ALA A 111 -8.56 -1.12 3.47
CA ALA A 111 -8.74 -0.13 2.42
C ALA A 111 -8.31 1.24 2.90
N LYS A 112 -8.03 2.15 1.96
CA LYS A 112 -7.79 3.56 2.30
C LYS A 112 -9.07 4.24 2.83
N ASP A 113 -10.22 3.80 2.30
CA ASP A 113 -11.56 4.24 2.68
C ASP A 113 -12.31 2.97 3.12
N ASP A 114 -12.42 2.80 4.43
CA ASP A 114 -13.05 1.62 5.03
C ASP A 114 -14.57 1.64 4.88
N ASP A 115 -15.19 2.82 4.96
CA ASP A 115 -16.62 2.98 4.76
C ASP A 115 -17.05 2.59 3.34
N ALA A 116 -16.30 3.03 2.33
CA ALA A 116 -16.55 2.66 0.94
C ALA A 116 -16.38 1.15 0.72
N LEU A 117 -15.38 0.52 1.33
CA LEU A 117 -15.18 -0.93 1.23
C LEU A 117 -16.34 -1.70 1.89
N ARG A 118 -16.74 -1.30 3.10
CA ARG A 118 -17.87 -1.92 3.82
C ARG A 118 -19.17 -1.78 3.02
N ALA A 119 -19.45 -0.59 2.48
CA ALA A 119 -20.64 -0.35 1.68
C ALA A 119 -20.67 -1.21 0.41
N ALA A 120 -19.55 -1.30 -0.32
CA ALA A 120 -19.46 -2.11 -1.52
C ALA A 120 -19.59 -3.62 -1.22
N LEU A 121 -18.99 -4.10 -0.12
CA LEU A 121 -19.16 -5.49 0.31
C LEU A 121 -20.61 -5.77 0.72
N ARG A 122 -21.26 -4.88 1.48
CA ARG A 122 -22.69 -5.02 1.81
C ARG A 122 -23.56 -5.16 0.57
N ALA A 123 -23.32 -4.34 -0.45
CA ALA A 123 -24.05 -4.40 -1.71
C ALA A 123 -23.90 -5.73 -2.47
N LEU A 124 -22.81 -6.47 -2.24
CA LEU A 124 -22.58 -7.79 -2.84
C LEU A 124 -23.12 -8.96 -1.99
N LEU A 125 -23.36 -8.74 -0.70
CA LEU A 125 -23.87 -9.74 0.24
C LEU A 125 -25.39 -9.70 0.40
N THR A 126 -26.06 -8.69 -0.17
CA THR A 126 -27.52 -8.54 -0.16
C THR A 126 -28.13 -9.28 -1.33
#